data_AF-A0A0L7RFB4-F1
#
_entry.id   AF-A0A0L7RFB4-F1
#
_cell.length_a   1.000
_cell.length_b   1.000
_cell.length_c   1.000
_cell.angle_alpha   90.00
_cell.angle_beta   90.00
_cell.angle_gamma   90.00
#
_symmetry.space_group_name_H-M   'P 1'
#
loop_
_entity.id
_entity.type
_entity.pdbx_description
1 polymer ?
#
loop_
_entity_poly.entity_id
_entity_poly.type
_entity_poly.pdbx_seq_one_letter_code
_entity_poly.pdbx_strand_id
1 'polypeptide(L)'
;MMDIDPPKFVSKDDEIQYWMDLAHQIHRRKEDIERELEEFQENSQLLEKELEASLEQAEKANRELRQRNTRLATEVEQLRTRLDQQTTDCVMFQGKAQELQTQHDHLVKYIRELEQKNDDLERAHRINGVTEEEIKAKLNSAIEKIALLELEIDEIEALKVIVQRLMDENRDLKQEIQVQERHQPDNDKSADRVRNHVDSNKLQVELETHMPPNSPIVPQSIPTNNTATSPLKSKINNTLRKTKRMFCFGSKK
;
A
#
# COMPACT_ATOMS: atom_id res chain seq x y z
N MET A 1 105.36 18.39 -43.39
CA MET A 1 105.96 18.96 -44.61
C MET A 1 106.71 17.80 -45.24
N MET A 2 106.22 17.23 -46.35
CA MET A 2 107.03 16.24 -47.06
C MET A 2 108.13 17.03 -47.76
N ASP A 3 109.36 16.90 -47.27
CA ASP A 3 110.54 17.42 -47.95
C ASP A 3 110.77 16.56 -49.20
N ILE A 4 110.19 17.00 -50.30
CA ILE A 4 110.37 16.39 -51.62
C ILE A 4 111.67 16.98 -52.17
N ASP A 5 112.71 16.15 -52.25
CA ASP A 5 113.97 16.53 -52.89
C ASP A 5 113.68 17.01 -54.32
N PRO A 6 114.24 18.16 -54.74
CA PRO A 6 113.96 18.74 -56.04
C PRO A 6 114.39 17.77 -57.16
N PRO A 7 113.51 17.47 -58.12
CA PRO A 7 113.84 16.56 -59.22
C PRO A 7 115.06 17.09 -60.00
N LYS A 8 115.94 16.18 -60.43
CA LYS A 8 117.09 16.55 -61.27
C LYS A 8 116.68 16.57 -62.73
N PHE A 9 116.87 17.70 -63.41
CA PHE A 9 116.45 17.92 -64.79
C PHE A 9 117.62 17.83 -65.78
N VAL A 10 117.37 17.29 -66.98
CA VAL A 10 118.37 17.10 -68.04
C VAL A 10 118.54 18.37 -68.88
N SER A 11 117.47 19.15 -69.04
CA SER A 11 117.45 20.48 -69.66
C SER A 11 116.56 21.44 -68.84
N LYS A 12 116.78 22.76 -69.00
CA LYS A 12 115.88 23.78 -68.44
C LYS A 12 114.44 23.64 -68.96
N ASP A 13 114.28 23.16 -70.19
CA ASP A 13 112.96 22.94 -70.79
C ASP A 13 112.20 21.79 -70.10
N ASP A 14 112.91 20.73 -69.67
CA ASP A 14 112.32 19.61 -68.93
C ASP A 14 111.90 20.02 -67.51
N GLU A 15 112.68 20.92 -66.88
CA GLU A 15 112.33 21.53 -65.59
C GLU A 15 111.04 22.36 -65.71
N ILE A 16 110.95 23.21 -66.72
CA ILE A 16 109.76 24.02 -66.99
C ILE A 16 108.55 23.13 -67.24
N GLN A 17 108.70 22.09 -68.08
CA GLN A 17 107.61 21.16 -68.39
C GLN A 17 107.13 20.39 -67.15
N TYR A 18 108.04 19.90 -66.30
CA TYR A 18 107.69 19.23 -65.05
C TYR A 18 106.89 20.13 -64.11
N TRP A 19 107.35 21.37 -63.89
CA TRP A 19 106.63 22.31 -63.03
C TRP A 19 105.29 22.74 -63.61
N MET A 20 105.18 22.86 -64.95
CA MET A 20 103.90 23.10 -65.63
C MET A 20 102.93 21.94 -65.44
N ASP A 21 103.37 20.70 -65.62
CA ASP A 21 102.53 19.51 -65.45
C ASP A 21 102.11 19.30 -64.00
N LEU A 22 103.02 19.56 -63.04
CA LEU A 22 102.71 19.53 -61.61
C LEU A 22 101.71 20.64 -61.23
N ALA A 23 101.88 21.86 -61.74
CA ALA A 23 100.92 22.95 -61.52
C ALA A 23 99.55 22.60 -62.10
N HIS A 24 99.49 22.03 -63.32
CA HIS A 24 98.25 21.55 -63.91
C HIS A 24 97.62 20.41 -63.10
N GLN A 25 98.41 19.48 -62.56
CA GLN A 25 97.91 18.38 -61.73
C GLN A 25 97.33 18.89 -60.40
N ILE A 26 98.04 19.80 -59.72
CA ILE A 26 97.57 20.43 -58.48
C ILE A 26 96.29 21.24 -58.77
N HIS A 27 96.25 21.95 -59.89
CA HIS A 27 95.07 22.70 -60.29
C HIS A 27 93.85 21.80 -60.52
N ARG A 28 94.00 20.72 -61.31
CA ARG A 28 92.92 19.73 -61.50
C ARG A 28 92.46 19.13 -60.19
N ARG A 29 93.39 18.72 -59.31
CA ARG A 29 93.03 18.15 -58.00
C ARG A 29 92.32 19.16 -57.10
N LYS A 30 92.71 20.44 -57.16
CA LYS A 30 92.02 21.52 -56.46
C LYS A 30 90.58 21.64 -56.98
N GLU A 31 90.39 21.67 -58.30
CA GLU A 31 89.06 21.74 -58.92
C GLU A 31 88.19 20.52 -58.57
N ASP A 32 88.75 19.31 -58.56
CA ASP A 32 88.05 18.09 -58.14
C ASP A 32 87.57 18.19 -56.69
N ILE A 33 88.46 18.59 -55.77
CA ILE A 33 88.12 18.75 -54.35
C ILE A 33 87.09 19.87 -54.14
N GLU A 34 87.20 20.97 -54.91
CA GLU A 34 86.22 22.06 -54.86
C GLU A 34 84.83 21.58 -55.29
N ARG A 35 84.74 20.80 -56.38
CA ARG A 35 83.48 20.17 -56.80
C ARG A 35 82.93 19.20 -55.77
N GLU A 36 83.75 18.29 -55.24
CA GLU A 36 83.32 17.33 -54.21
C GLU A 36 82.83 18.03 -52.94
N LEU A 37 83.46 19.15 -52.56
CA LEU A 37 83.03 19.95 -51.43
C LEU A 37 81.68 20.63 -51.68
N GLU A 38 81.47 21.18 -52.88
CA GLU A 38 80.18 21.76 -53.30
C GLU A 38 79.06 20.71 -53.26
N GLU A 39 79.28 19.53 -53.85
CA GLU A 39 78.32 18.42 -53.81
C GLU A 39 78.01 17.98 -52.37
N PHE A 40 79.02 17.89 -51.51
CA PHE A 40 78.82 17.54 -50.10
C PHE A 40 78.00 18.60 -49.35
N GLN A 41 78.25 19.89 -49.62
CA GLN A 41 77.48 20.99 -49.03
C GLN A 41 76.03 20.97 -49.49
N GLU A 42 75.79 20.78 -50.80
CA GLU A 42 74.43 20.67 -51.35
C GLU A 42 73.68 19.47 -50.78
N ASN A 43 74.32 18.29 -50.73
CA ASN A 43 73.72 17.08 -50.16
C ASN A 43 73.42 17.25 -48.66
N SER A 44 74.31 17.90 -47.91
CA SER A 44 74.09 18.19 -46.49
C SER A 44 72.89 19.12 -46.28
N GLN A 45 72.76 20.16 -47.12
CA GLN A 45 71.61 21.08 -47.07
C GLN A 45 70.30 20.39 -47.46
N LEU A 46 70.32 19.48 -48.43
CA LEU A 46 69.13 18.71 -48.81
C LEU A 46 68.69 17.77 -47.68
N LEU A 47 69.63 17.08 -47.04
CA LEU A 47 69.35 16.22 -45.90
C LEU A 47 68.79 17.01 -44.71
N GLU A 48 69.35 18.19 -44.41
CA GLU A 48 68.84 19.07 -43.36
C GLU A 48 67.39 19.47 -43.64
N LYS A 49 67.06 19.88 -44.87
CA LYS A 49 65.67 20.19 -45.27
C LYS A 49 64.73 19.00 -45.14
N GLU A 50 65.18 17.79 -45.49
CA GLU A 50 64.36 16.57 -45.32
C GLU A 50 64.09 16.28 -43.83
N LEU A 51 65.11 16.41 -42.99
CA LEU A 51 64.99 16.23 -41.54
C LEU A 51 64.07 17.29 -40.91
N GLU A 52 64.19 18.56 -41.32
CA GLU A 52 63.31 19.65 -40.89
C GLU A 52 61.85 19.40 -41.29
N ALA A 53 61.60 18.98 -42.54
CA ALA A 53 60.26 18.65 -43.01
C ALA A 53 59.65 17.47 -42.25
N SER A 54 60.45 16.42 -41.99
CA SER A 54 60.03 15.26 -41.18
C SER A 54 59.71 15.67 -39.73
N LEU A 55 60.55 16.51 -39.14
CA LEU A 55 60.34 17.03 -37.79
C LEU A 55 59.06 17.87 -37.71
N GLU A 56 58.84 18.78 -38.67
CA GLU A 56 57.62 19.61 -38.73
C GLU A 56 56.36 18.73 -38.86
N GLN A 57 56.40 17.72 -39.72
CA GLN A 57 55.29 16.78 -39.86
C GLN A 57 55.00 16.02 -38.56
N ALA A 58 56.05 15.53 -37.88
CA ALA A 58 55.92 14.84 -36.60
C ALA A 58 55.38 15.76 -35.50
N GLU A 59 55.86 17.01 -35.42
CA GLU A 59 55.35 18.02 -34.49
C GLU A 59 53.88 18.34 -34.75
N LYS A 60 53.49 18.52 -36.02
CA LYS A 60 52.10 18.77 -36.40
C LYS A 60 51.20 17.61 -35.97
N ALA A 61 51.61 16.38 -36.26
CA ALA A 61 50.88 15.18 -35.83
C ALA A 61 50.76 15.11 -34.30
N ASN A 62 51.82 15.43 -33.56
CA ASN A 62 51.81 15.46 -32.10
C ASN A 62 50.83 16.53 -31.55
N ARG A 63 50.84 17.74 -32.14
CA ARG A 63 49.90 18.82 -31.79
C ARG A 63 48.45 18.39 -32.04
N GLU A 64 48.15 17.76 -33.17
CA GLU A 64 46.81 17.26 -33.47
C GLU A 64 46.38 16.16 -32.48
N LEU A 65 47.25 15.20 -32.19
CA LEU A 65 46.97 14.15 -31.20
C LEU A 65 46.72 14.72 -29.81
N ARG A 66 47.51 15.72 -29.38
CA ARG A 66 47.28 16.43 -28.11
C ARG A 66 45.91 17.12 -28.08
N GLN A 67 45.54 17.84 -29.14
CA GLN A 67 44.22 18.46 -29.23
C GLN A 67 43.08 17.45 -29.17
N ARG A 68 43.21 16.32 -29.90
CA ARG A 68 42.22 15.23 -29.84
C ARG A 68 42.14 14.62 -28.45
N ASN A 69 43.27 14.41 -27.78
CA ASN A 69 43.31 13.91 -26.41
C ASN A 69 42.60 14.86 -25.44
N THR A 70 42.87 16.17 -25.52
CA THR A 70 42.17 17.17 -24.69
C THR A 70 40.66 17.16 -24.95
N ARG A 71 40.21 17.09 -26.22
CA ARG A 71 38.78 17.01 -26.55
C ARG A 71 38.13 15.76 -25.96
N LEU A 72 38.76 14.59 -26.15
CA LEU A 72 38.27 13.33 -25.59
C LEU A 72 38.23 13.37 -24.05
N ALA A 73 39.23 13.97 -23.40
CA ALA A 73 39.24 14.13 -21.95
C ALA A 73 38.05 14.99 -21.47
N THR A 74 37.75 16.10 -22.16
CA THR A 74 36.57 16.92 -21.83
C THR A 74 35.26 16.19 -22.06
N GLU A 75 35.15 15.39 -23.13
CA GLU A 75 33.96 14.59 -23.40
C GLU A 75 33.74 13.51 -22.34
N VAL A 76 34.81 12.81 -21.93
CA VAL A 76 34.76 11.83 -20.84
C VAL A 76 34.29 12.48 -19.54
N GLU A 77 34.80 13.67 -19.21
CA GLU A 77 34.38 14.37 -17.99
C GLU A 77 32.89 14.78 -18.05
N GLN A 78 32.43 15.29 -19.19
CA GLN A 78 31.02 15.62 -19.39
C GLN A 78 30.12 14.38 -19.27
N LEU A 79 30.53 13.24 -19.82
CA LEU A 79 29.80 11.98 -19.72
C LEU A 79 29.75 11.47 -18.28
N ARG A 80 30.84 11.61 -17.52
CA ARG A 80 30.88 11.28 -16.08
C ARG A 80 29.91 12.13 -15.28
N THR A 81 29.95 13.46 -15.44
CA THR A 81 29.02 14.36 -14.76
C THR A 81 27.56 14.03 -15.08
N ARG A 82 27.24 13.72 -16.36
CA ARG A 82 25.90 13.30 -16.76
C ARG A 82 25.48 11.98 -16.11
N LEU A 83 26.39 11.01 -16.03
CA LEU A 83 26.14 9.73 -15.38
C LEU A 83 25.88 9.90 -13.88
N ASP A 84 26.64 10.76 -13.20
CA ASP A 84 26.48 11.05 -11.78
C ASP A 84 25.13 11.74 -11.51
N GLN A 85 24.74 12.69 -12.36
CA GLN A 85 23.42 13.31 -12.29
C GLN A 85 22.30 12.29 -12.49
N GLN A 86 22.39 11.44 -13.53
CA GLN A 86 21.40 10.38 -13.78
C GLN A 86 21.32 9.39 -12.63
N THR A 87 22.45 9.06 -12.00
CA THR A 87 22.49 8.16 -10.84
C THR A 87 21.76 8.80 -9.66
N THR A 88 22.00 10.09 -9.41
CA THR A 88 21.31 10.85 -8.35
C THR A 88 19.80 10.89 -8.59
N ASP A 89 19.38 11.18 -9.82
CA ASP A 89 17.96 11.21 -10.21
C ASP A 89 17.33 9.81 -10.03
N CYS A 90 18.02 8.74 -10.44
CA CYS A 90 17.54 7.38 -10.25
C CYS A 90 17.32 7.03 -8.77
N VAL A 91 18.26 7.42 -7.89
CA VAL A 91 18.12 7.22 -6.44
C VAL A 91 16.93 8.02 -5.89
N MET A 92 16.75 9.27 -6.32
CA MET A 92 15.58 10.07 -5.91
C MET A 92 14.26 9.45 -6.35
N PHE A 93 14.13 9.04 -7.61
CA PHE A 93 12.91 8.41 -8.12
C PHE A 93 12.65 7.06 -7.45
N GLN A 94 13.69 6.28 -7.17
CA GLN A 94 13.56 5.04 -6.42
C GLN A 94 13.05 5.28 -5.00
N GLY A 95 13.56 6.32 -4.32
CA GLY A 95 13.06 6.74 -3.01
C GLY A 95 11.59 7.14 -3.05
N LYS A 96 11.18 7.94 -4.04
CA LYS A 96 9.78 8.36 -4.21
C LYS A 96 8.85 7.18 -4.51
N ALA A 97 9.30 6.23 -5.33
CA ALA A 97 8.53 5.02 -5.63
C ALA A 97 8.33 4.15 -4.37
N GLN A 98 9.36 4.02 -3.53
CA GLN A 98 9.25 3.32 -2.25
C GLN A 98 8.30 4.03 -1.29
N GLU A 99 8.38 5.35 -1.17
CA GLU A 99 7.46 6.14 -0.35
C GLU A 99 6.00 5.93 -0.80
N LEU A 100 5.72 6.05 -2.10
CA LEU A 100 4.38 5.83 -2.64
C LEU A 100 3.88 4.40 -2.39
N GLN A 101 4.75 3.38 -2.51
CA GLN A 101 4.38 2.02 -2.19
C GLN A 101 4.00 1.86 -0.71
N THR A 102 4.77 2.47 0.21
CA THR A 102 4.45 2.41 1.64
C THR A 102 3.15 3.14 1.98
N GLN A 103 2.88 4.28 1.34
CA GLN A 103 1.61 5.01 1.48
C GLN A 103 0.44 4.20 0.95
N HIS A 104 0.59 3.58 -0.22
CA HIS A 104 -0.42 2.69 -0.78
C HIS A 104 -0.73 1.53 0.17
N ASP A 105 0.29 0.85 0.69
CA ASP A 105 0.12 -0.28 1.61
C ASP A 105 -0.56 0.14 2.93
N HIS A 106 -0.28 1.36 3.41
CA HIS A 106 -0.96 1.94 4.57
C HIS A 106 -2.44 2.21 4.26
N LEU A 107 -2.75 2.84 3.12
CA LEU A 107 -4.12 3.12 2.72
C LEU A 107 -4.94 1.84 2.52
N VAL A 108 -4.36 0.78 1.94
CA VAL A 108 -5.04 -0.51 1.81
C VAL A 108 -5.39 -1.12 3.17
N LYS A 109 -4.48 -1.02 4.15
CA LYS A 109 -4.79 -1.46 5.53
C LYS A 109 -5.89 -0.61 6.14
N TYR A 110 -5.80 0.70 5.99
CA TYR A 110 -6.80 1.63 6.51
C TYR A 110 -8.19 1.42 5.91
N ILE A 111 -8.28 1.14 4.61
CA ILE A 111 -9.55 0.78 3.95
C ILE A 111 -10.16 -0.47 4.58
N ARG A 112 -9.36 -1.53 4.81
CA ARG A 112 -9.85 -2.75 5.47
C ARG A 112 -10.35 -2.49 6.90
N GLU A 113 -9.67 -1.62 7.64
CA GLU A 113 -10.11 -1.22 8.99
C GLU A 113 -11.43 -0.44 8.95
N LEU A 114 -11.63 0.40 7.93
CA LEU A 114 -12.90 1.11 7.72
C LEU A 114 -14.02 0.15 7.31
N GLU A 115 -13.75 -0.80 6.42
CA GLU A 115 -14.69 -1.85 6.02
C GLU A 115 -15.15 -2.65 7.25
N GLN A 116 -14.21 -3.09 8.10
CA GLN A 116 -14.54 -3.80 9.33
C GLN A 116 -15.42 -2.97 10.28
N LYS A 117 -15.08 -1.69 10.49
CA LYS A 117 -15.89 -0.80 11.33
C LYS A 117 -17.28 -0.59 10.75
N ASN A 118 -17.41 -0.54 9.43
CA ASN A 118 -18.71 -0.42 8.77
C ASN A 118 -19.55 -1.68 8.99
N ASP A 119 -18.96 -2.87 8.81
CA ASP A 119 -19.64 -4.15 9.08
C ASP A 119 -20.13 -4.24 10.54
N ASP A 120 -19.30 -3.78 11.50
CA ASP A 120 -19.64 -3.73 12.92
C ASP A 120 -20.79 -2.75 13.20
N LEU A 121 -20.79 -1.58 12.56
CA LEU A 121 -21.87 -0.59 12.67
C LEU A 121 -23.18 -1.12 12.09
N GLU A 122 -23.15 -1.75 10.92
CA GLU A 122 -24.35 -2.35 10.32
C GLU A 122 -24.91 -3.49 11.19
N ARG A 123 -24.02 -4.30 11.79
CA ARG A 123 -24.42 -5.33 12.75
C ARG A 123 -25.11 -4.72 13.96
N ALA A 124 -24.52 -3.68 14.56
CA ALA A 124 -25.11 -2.97 15.70
C ALA A 124 -26.47 -2.36 15.33
N HIS A 125 -26.59 -1.78 14.13
CA HIS A 125 -27.85 -1.24 13.62
C HIS A 125 -28.93 -2.34 13.50
N ARG A 126 -28.59 -3.51 12.95
CA ARG A 126 -29.53 -4.65 12.87
C ARG A 126 -29.98 -5.13 14.26
N ILE A 127 -29.06 -5.26 15.20
CA ILE A 127 -29.38 -5.65 16.58
C ILE A 127 -30.32 -4.61 17.21
N ASN A 128 -29.97 -3.32 17.11
CA ASN A 128 -30.78 -2.25 17.65
C ASN A 128 -32.20 -2.24 17.07
N GLY A 129 -32.33 -2.44 15.75
CA GLY A 129 -33.64 -2.56 15.09
C GLY A 129 -34.50 -3.68 15.68
N VAL A 130 -33.92 -4.88 15.88
CA VAL A 130 -34.63 -6.00 16.52
C VAL A 130 -35.02 -5.65 17.96
N THR A 131 -34.12 -5.04 18.74
CA THR A 131 -34.45 -4.66 20.13
C THR A 131 -35.54 -3.59 20.18
N GLU A 132 -35.57 -2.67 19.21
CA GLU A 132 -36.62 -1.66 19.09
C GLU A 132 -37.98 -2.31 18.79
N GLU A 133 -38.03 -3.27 17.86
CA GLU A 133 -39.22 -4.05 17.55
C GLU A 133 -39.72 -4.84 18.77
N GLU A 134 -38.82 -5.48 19.52
CA GLU A 134 -39.16 -6.20 20.74
C GLU A 134 -39.75 -5.27 21.82
N ILE A 135 -39.20 -4.06 21.97
CA ILE A 135 -39.75 -3.07 22.91
C ILE A 135 -41.13 -2.60 22.46
N LYS A 136 -41.33 -2.32 21.17
CA LYS A 136 -42.64 -1.96 20.61
C LYS A 136 -43.68 -3.04 20.87
N ALA A 137 -43.33 -4.31 20.65
CA ALA A 137 -44.23 -5.44 20.91
C ALA A 137 -44.63 -5.54 22.39
N LYS A 138 -43.66 -5.38 23.31
CA LYS A 138 -43.93 -5.36 24.76
C LYS A 138 -44.83 -4.20 25.17
N LEU A 139 -44.62 -3.02 24.60
CA LEU A 139 -45.47 -1.85 24.86
C LEU A 139 -46.89 -2.08 24.35
N ASN A 140 -47.07 -2.62 23.13
CA ASN A 140 -48.40 -2.94 22.60
C ASN A 140 -49.13 -3.95 23.48
N SER A 141 -48.46 -5.03 23.90
CA SER A 141 -49.05 -6.02 24.83
C SER A 141 -49.43 -5.39 26.18
N ALA A 142 -48.63 -4.47 26.71
CA ALA A 142 -48.96 -3.74 27.93
C ALA A 142 -50.19 -2.84 27.74
N ILE A 143 -50.32 -2.16 26.59
CA ILE A 143 -51.49 -1.35 26.24
C ILE A 143 -52.74 -2.23 26.15
N GLU A 144 -52.68 -3.37 25.46
CA GLU A 144 -53.80 -4.32 25.38
C GLU A 144 -54.24 -4.79 26.78
N LYS A 145 -53.29 -5.10 27.65
CA LYS A 145 -53.59 -5.49 29.03
C LYS A 145 -54.23 -4.35 29.83
N ILE A 146 -53.77 -3.11 29.65
CA ILE A 146 -54.38 -1.93 30.30
C ILE A 146 -55.81 -1.76 29.82
N ALA A 147 -56.08 -1.84 28.51
CA ALA A 147 -57.42 -1.72 27.95
C ALA A 147 -58.37 -2.81 28.47
N LEU A 148 -57.90 -4.05 28.62
CA LEU A 148 -58.71 -5.12 29.23
C LEU A 148 -59.06 -4.82 30.69
N LEU A 149 -58.10 -4.34 31.49
CA LEU A 149 -58.34 -3.97 32.88
C LEU A 149 -59.30 -2.77 33.00
N GLU A 150 -59.23 -1.80 32.08
CA GLU A 150 -60.18 -0.70 32.00
C GLU A 150 -61.61 -1.21 31.78
N LEU A 151 -61.79 -2.17 30.86
CA LEU A 151 -63.10 -2.81 30.63
C LEU A 151 -63.61 -3.58 31.86
N GLU A 152 -62.73 -4.30 32.58
CA GLU A 152 -63.10 -4.98 33.83
C GLU A 152 -63.55 -3.98 34.90
N ILE A 153 -62.88 -2.82 35.01
CA ILE A 153 -63.28 -1.74 35.92
C ILE A 153 -64.66 -1.20 35.54
N ASP A 154 -64.89 -0.94 34.24
CA ASP A 154 -66.19 -0.46 33.74
C ASP A 154 -67.33 -1.46 34.05
N GLU A 155 -67.09 -2.77 33.89
CA GLU A 155 -68.08 -3.81 34.24
C GLU A 155 -68.40 -3.81 35.74
N ILE A 156 -67.38 -3.70 36.59
CA ILE A 156 -67.54 -3.59 38.04
C ILE A 156 -68.37 -2.34 38.40
N GLU A 157 -68.12 -1.20 37.75
CA GLU A 157 -68.90 0.02 37.95
C GLU A 157 -70.36 -0.14 37.51
N ALA A 158 -70.61 -0.76 36.37
CA ALA A 158 -71.95 -1.06 35.90
C ALA A 158 -72.72 -1.98 36.87
N LEU A 159 -72.07 -3.05 37.35
CA LEU A 159 -72.64 -3.96 38.35
C LEU A 159 -72.93 -3.24 39.67
N LYS A 160 -72.06 -2.34 40.13
CA LYS A 160 -72.31 -1.52 41.33
C LYS A 160 -73.58 -0.68 41.18
N VAL A 161 -73.81 -0.08 40.01
CA VAL A 161 -75.04 0.68 39.73
C VAL A 161 -76.28 -0.23 39.79
N ILE A 162 -76.22 -1.42 39.21
CA ILE A 162 -77.33 -2.40 39.24
C ILE A 162 -77.62 -2.84 40.68
N VAL A 163 -76.57 -3.18 41.45
CA VAL A 163 -76.70 -3.59 42.85
C VAL A 163 -77.33 -2.46 43.67
N GLN A 164 -76.90 -1.20 43.46
CA GLN A 164 -77.49 -0.05 44.13
C GLN A 164 -78.98 0.08 43.83
N ARG A 165 -79.37 -0.05 42.56
CA ARG A 165 -80.78 0.00 42.16
C ARG A 165 -81.62 -1.13 42.78
N LEU A 166 -81.10 -2.37 42.80
CA LEU A 166 -81.78 -3.49 43.45
C LEU A 166 -81.88 -3.31 44.97
N MET A 167 -80.88 -2.68 45.60
CA MET A 167 -80.96 -2.32 47.02
C MET A 167 -82.06 -1.28 47.27
N ASP A 168 -82.19 -0.28 46.40
CA ASP A 168 -83.25 0.72 46.48
C ASP A 168 -84.63 0.08 46.28
N GLU A 169 -84.80 -0.78 45.26
CA GLU A 169 -86.05 -1.54 45.02
C GLU A 169 -86.39 -2.47 46.21
N ASN A 170 -85.40 -3.17 46.79
CA ASN A 170 -85.61 -3.97 48.00
C ASN A 170 -86.06 -3.11 49.19
N ARG A 171 -85.50 -1.90 49.30
CA ARG A 171 -85.86 -0.95 50.36
C ARG A 171 -87.29 -0.45 50.17
N ASP A 172 -87.71 -0.20 48.93
CA ASP A 172 -89.07 0.22 48.59
C ASP A 172 -90.08 -0.91 48.84
N LEU A 173 -89.79 -2.13 48.40
CA LEU A 173 -90.63 -3.31 48.66
C LEU A 173 -90.78 -3.60 50.15
N LYS A 174 -89.69 -3.47 50.94
CA LYS A 174 -89.76 -3.60 52.41
C LYS A 174 -90.67 -2.54 53.03
N GLN A 175 -90.63 -1.31 52.53
CA GLN A 175 -91.55 -0.26 52.97
C GLN A 175 -92.99 -0.59 52.58
N GLU A 176 -93.23 -1.11 51.37
CA GLU A 176 -94.54 -1.54 50.90
C GLU A 176 -95.13 -2.68 51.76
N ILE A 177 -94.32 -3.70 52.11
CA ILE A 177 -94.72 -4.76 53.06
C ILE A 177 -95.05 -4.17 54.43
N GLN A 178 -94.21 -3.27 54.96
CA GLN A 178 -94.46 -2.63 56.25
C GLN A 178 -95.76 -1.81 56.25
N VAL A 179 -96.11 -1.21 55.12
CA VAL A 179 -97.39 -0.51 54.92
C VAL A 179 -98.55 -1.51 54.83
N GLN A 180 -98.41 -2.62 54.11
CA GLN A 180 -99.41 -3.71 54.07
C GLN A 180 -99.65 -4.33 55.46
N GLU A 181 -98.61 -4.56 56.25
CA GLU A 181 -98.72 -5.06 57.63
C GLU A 181 -99.50 -4.09 58.53
N ARG A 182 -99.40 -2.77 58.30
CA ARG A 182 -100.23 -1.77 59.01
C ARG A 182 -101.67 -1.67 58.49
N HIS A 183 -101.97 -2.25 57.32
CA HIS A 183 -103.28 -2.24 56.69
C HIS A 183 -104.01 -3.60 56.72
N GLN A 184 -103.43 -4.66 57.32
CA GLN A 184 -104.19 -5.87 57.67
C GLN A 184 -105.10 -5.59 58.88
N PRO A 185 -106.42 -5.82 58.80
CA PRO A 185 -107.22 -5.97 60.01
C PRO A 185 -106.86 -7.30 60.68
N ASP A 186 -106.71 -7.27 62.01
CA ASP A 186 -106.53 -8.45 62.88
C ASP A 186 -107.43 -9.60 62.43
N ASN A 187 -106.85 -10.68 61.88
CA ASN A 187 -107.45 -11.99 62.02
C ASN A 187 -106.39 -13.10 62.07
N ASP A 188 -106.33 -13.69 63.26
CA ASP A 188 -105.82 -14.99 63.66
C ASP A 188 -104.32 -15.36 63.58
N LYS A 189 -103.78 -15.44 64.80
CA LYS A 189 -102.68 -16.30 65.23
C LYS A 189 -103.02 -17.77 64.97
N SER A 190 -102.10 -18.54 64.40
CA SER A 190 -101.59 -19.82 64.95
C SER A 190 -100.78 -20.63 63.92
N ALA A 191 -99.92 -21.50 64.46
CA ALA A 191 -99.09 -22.53 63.81
C ALA A 191 -97.60 -22.19 63.55
N ASP A 192 -96.91 -21.98 64.67
CA ASP A 192 -95.72 -22.71 65.13
C ASP A 192 -95.05 -23.76 64.19
N ARG A 193 -93.74 -23.55 63.97
CA ARG A 193 -92.61 -24.52 63.90
C ARG A 193 -92.75 -25.85 63.11
N VAL A 194 -91.97 -25.97 62.02
CA VAL A 194 -91.11 -27.13 61.67
C VAL A 194 -89.98 -26.64 60.73
N ARG A 195 -88.76 -26.37 61.22
CA ARG A 195 -87.54 -27.20 61.05
C ARG A 195 -87.34 -27.74 59.61
N ASN A 196 -86.34 -27.22 58.88
CA ASN A 196 -85.34 -28.07 58.22
C ASN A 196 -84.09 -27.27 57.78
N HIS A 197 -83.00 -27.63 58.44
CA HIS A 197 -81.61 -27.44 58.08
C HIS A 197 -81.28 -28.37 56.90
N VAL A 198 -80.74 -27.84 55.80
CA VAL A 198 -79.87 -28.62 54.89
C VAL A 198 -78.76 -27.69 54.40
N ASP A 199 -77.62 -27.76 55.08
CA ASP A 199 -76.32 -27.54 54.44
C ASP A 199 -76.16 -28.56 53.32
N SER A 200 -75.96 -28.08 52.09
CA SER A 200 -75.46 -28.92 50.99
C SER A 200 -74.12 -28.39 50.52
N ASN A 201 -73.11 -29.09 51.02
CA ASN A 201 -71.74 -29.12 50.56
C ASN A 201 -71.62 -29.29 49.03
N LYS A 202 -70.60 -28.60 48.49
CA LYS A 202 -69.54 -29.18 47.65
C LYS A 202 -69.95 -29.83 46.31
N LEU A 203 -69.83 -29.04 45.24
CA LEU A 203 -69.43 -29.54 43.91
C LEU A 203 -68.01 -29.05 43.63
N GLN A 204 -67.04 -29.81 44.13
CA GLN A 204 -65.74 -29.92 43.46
C GLN A 204 -65.94 -30.94 42.34
N VAL A 205 -65.85 -30.50 41.10
CA VAL A 205 -65.55 -31.39 39.97
C VAL A 205 -64.09 -31.11 39.60
N GLU A 206 -63.26 -32.08 39.96
CA GLU A 206 -61.91 -32.24 39.47
C GLU A 206 -61.94 -32.37 37.94
N LEU A 207 -61.14 -31.57 37.26
CA LEU A 207 -60.54 -31.98 35.99
C LEU A 207 -59.02 -31.90 36.16
N GLU A 208 -58.46 -33.03 36.60
CA GLU A 208 -57.04 -33.30 36.47
C GLU A 208 -56.69 -33.46 34.98
N THR A 209 -55.70 -32.71 34.50
CA THR A 209 -54.76 -33.24 33.52
C THR A 209 -53.37 -32.71 33.86
N HIS A 210 -52.69 -33.52 34.68
CA HIS A 210 -51.26 -33.78 34.71
C HIS A 210 -50.26 -32.63 34.49
N MET A 211 -49.59 -32.25 35.58
CA MET A 211 -48.13 -32.03 35.61
C MET A 211 -47.50 -33.03 36.61
N PRO A 212 -46.23 -33.45 36.40
CA PRO A 212 -45.17 -33.10 37.37
C PRO A 212 -43.78 -32.93 36.70
N PRO A 213 -42.64 -32.77 37.44
CA PRO A 213 -42.31 -31.73 38.43
C PRO A 213 -40.89 -31.09 38.27
N ASN A 214 -40.62 -30.05 39.06
CA ASN A 214 -39.34 -29.59 39.67
C ASN A 214 -38.02 -29.42 38.88
N SER A 215 -37.58 -28.15 38.84
CA SER A 215 -36.27 -27.48 39.09
C SER A 215 -35.00 -28.34 39.37
N PRO A 216 -33.76 -27.90 38.97
CA PRO A 216 -33.20 -26.62 39.43
C PRO A 216 -32.39 -25.74 38.44
N ILE A 217 -32.26 -24.49 38.89
CA ILE A 217 -31.50 -23.33 38.43
C ILE A 217 -29.99 -23.59 38.29
N VAL A 218 -29.35 -23.00 37.26
CA VAL A 218 -28.07 -22.22 37.25
C VAL A 218 -27.74 -21.83 35.77
N PRO A 219 -27.03 -20.70 35.49
CA PRO A 219 -27.39 -19.78 34.40
C PRO A 219 -26.37 -19.65 33.23
N GLN A 220 -26.78 -18.84 32.23
CA GLN A 220 -25.99 -18.05 31.25
C GLN A 220 -25.54 -18.63 29.88
N SER A 221 -25.94 -17.87 28.85
CA SER A 221 -25.22 -17.42 27.63
C SER A 221 -24.85 -18.37 26.48
N ILE A 222 -25.33 -18.01 25.29
CA ILE A 222 -24.74 -18.26 23.95
C ILE A 222 -25.05 -16.97 23.14
N PRO A 223 -24.28 -16.51 22.12
CA PRO A 223 -23.39 -17.32 21.29
C PRO A 223 -22.05 -16.68 20.90
N THR A 224 -21.08 -17.54 20.56
CA THR A 224 -20.13 -17.23 19.49
C THR A 224 -19.53 -18.51 18.92
N ASN A 225 -19.65 -18.62 17.60
CA ASN A 225 -18.85 -19.49 16.75
C ASN A 225 -17.37 -19.42 17.13
N ASN A 226 -16.66 -20.55 17.02
CA ASN A 226 -15.36 -20.54 16.37
C ASN A 226 -14.93 -21.93 15.90
N THR A 227 -14.74 -21.97 14.60
CA THR A 227 -13.96 -22.90 13.78
C THR A 227 -12.48 -22.81 14.16
N ALA A 228 -11.80 -23.92 14.45
CA ALA A 228 -10.35 -24.06 14.22
C ALA A 228 -9.84 -25.50 14.46
N THR A 229 -9.27 -26.09 13.39
CA THR A 229 -8.12 -27.02 13.31
C THR A 229 -8.20 -27.63 11.89
N SER A 230 -7.22 -27.60 10.99
CA SER A 230 -5.76 -27.49 11.05
C SER A 230 -5.21 -27.09 9.65
N PRO A 231 -3.91 -26.78 9.51
CA PRO A 231 -3.34 -26.05 8.39
C PRO A 231 -2.73 -26.96 7.31
N LEU A 232 -2.82 -26.56 6.03
CA LEU A 232 -1.96 -27.10 4.97
C LEU A 232 -1.63 -26.06 3.89
N LYS A 233 -0.35 -25.67 3.90
CA LYS A 233 0.57 -25.60 2.75
C LYS A 233 0.23 -24.68 1.56
N SER A 234 0.93 -23.55 1.56
CA SER A 234 1.89 -23.11 0.53
C SER A 234 1.49 -23.26 -0.96
N LYS A 235 1.32 -22.12 -1.62
CA LYS A 235 2.02 -21.79 -2.89
C LYS A 235 1.89 -20.29 -3.18
N ILE A 236 2.84 -19.54 -2.63
CA ILE A 236 3.28 -18.27 -3.19
C ILE A 236 4.17 -18.64 -4.37
N ASN A 237 3.73 -18.36 -5.60
CA ASN A 237 4.64 -18.27 -6.73
C ASN A 237 4.79 -16.80 -7.10
N ASN A 238 5.90 -16.26 -6.61
CA ASN A 238 6.52 -15.05 -7.12
C ASN A 238 6.96 -15.29 -8.57
N THR A 239 6.36 -14.57 -9.51
CA THR A 239 6.93 -14.42 -10.86
C THR A 239 7.48 -13.00 -10.98
N LEU A 240 8.61 -12.75 -10.32
CA LEU A 240 9.51 -11.69 -10.74
C LEU A 240 10.95 -12.11 -10.42
N ARG A 241 11.67 -12.56 -11.48
CA ARG A 241 13.11 -12.36 -11.74
C ARG A 241 13.63 -13.41 -12.72
N LYS A 242 13.61 -13.09 -14.01
CA LYS A 242 14.64 -13.55 -14.96
C LYS A 242 14.62 -12.71 -16.25
N THR A 243 15.22 -11.53 -16.19
CA THR A 243 15.92 -10.89 -17.33
C THR A 243 16.77 -9.72 -16.81
N LYS A 244 17.85 -10.06 -16.08
CA LYS A 244 19.03 -9.19 -16.03
C LYS A 244 20.28 -10.08 -16.10
N ARG A 245 20.54 -10.56 -17.31
CA ARG A 245 21.84 -11.09 -17.78
C ARG A 245 21.82 -11.11 -19.31
N MET A 246 21.97 -9.93 -19.91
CA MET A 246 22.43 -9.72 -21.28
C MET A 246 23.03 -8.31 -21.33
N PHE A 247 24.10 -8.07 -20.56
CA PHE A 247 25.01 -6.93 -20.76
C PHE A 247 26.35 -7.26 -20.12
N CYS A 248 27.01 -8.29 -20.66
CA CYS A 248 28.44 -8.54 -20.50
C CYS A 248 28.88 -9.46 -21.65
N PHE A 249 28.87 -8.97 -22.88
CA PHE A 249 29.70 -9.50 -23.96
C PHE A 249 29.97 -8.35 -24.94
N GLY A 250 31.23 -7.94 -25.05
CA GLY A 250 31.60 -6.86 -25.97
C GLY A 250 32.86 -6.05 -25.63
N SER A 251 33.77 -6.54 -24.78
CA SER A 251 35.18 -6.10 -24.83
C SER A 251 36.03 -7.29 -25.25
N LYS A 252 36.34 -7.37 -26.55
CA LYS A 252 37.54 -8.01 -27.09
C LYS A 252 37.71 -7.67 -28.57
N LYS A 253 38.86 -7.07 -28.83
CA LYS A 253 39.47 -6.63 -30.11
C LYS A 253 39.07 -5.24 -30.58
#